data_AF-A0A7V3RY19-F1
#
_entry.id   AF-A0A7V3RY19-F1
#
_cell.length_a   1.000
_cell.length_b   1.000
_cell.length_c   1.000
_cell.angle_alpha   90.00
_cell.angle_beta   90.00
_cell.angle_gamma   90.00
#
_symmetry.space_group_name_H-M   'P 1'
#
loop_
_entity.id
_entity.type
_entity.pdbx_description
1 polymer ?
#
loop_
_entity_poly.entity_id
_entity_poly.type
_entity_poly.pdbx_seq_one_letter_code
_entity_poly.pdbx_strand_id
1 'polypeptide(L)'
;MESKHNFTAGLSGLRLATGLLLCLVALLVYAPSFKVPFLFDDRLAVVQNNYIRIDHLGSRALFKAAFQDFRQNRPLTNLSLALNYYFNRENPRGYHIVNFAFFLLTAFGIWLVLGRIFAHL
;
A
#
# COMPACT_ATOMS: atom_id res chain seq x y z
N MET A 1 -3.70 -36.06 -22.15
CA MET A 1 -3.29 -34.63 -22.15
C MET A 1 -4.07 -33.80 -21.13
N GLU A 2 -5.36 -34.10 -20.86
CA GLU A 2 -6.20 -33.39 -19.88
C GLU A 2 -5.72 -33.44 -18.42
N SER A 3 -5.14 -34.56 -17.97
CA SER A 3 -4.70 -34.74 -16.58
C SER A 3 -3.65 -33.69 -16.10
N LYS A 4 -2.72 -33.27 -16.97
CA LYS A 4 -1.69 -32.28 -16.61
C LYS A 4 -2.26 -30.86 -16.46
N HIS A 5 -3.30 -30.51 -17.23
CA HIS A 5 -3.96 -29.20 -17.15
C HIS A 5 -4.77 -29.04 -15.86
N ASN A 6 -5.44 -30.09 -15.40
CA ASN A 6 -6.22 -30.06 -14.16
C ASN A 6 -5.32 -29.94 -12.92
N PHE A 7 -4.13 -30.54 -12.97
CA PHE A 7 -3.16 -30.48 -11.88
C PHE A 7 -2.55 -29.08 -11.70
N THR A 8 -2.12 -28.42 -12.78
CA THR A 8 -1.57 -27.06 -12.72
C THR A 8 -2.62 -26.02 -12.33
N ALA A 9 -3.87 -26.20 -12.78
CA ALA A 9 -5.00 -25.39 -12.37
C ALA A 9 -5.26 -25.52 -10.85
N GLY A 10 -5.23 -26.73 -10.29
CA GLY A 10 -5.41 -26.97 -8.85
C GLY A 10 -4.33 -26.31 -7.98
N LEU A 11 -3.07 -26.37 -8.41
CA LEU A 11 -1.95 -25.68 -7.76
C LEU A 11 -2.08 -24.15 -7.81
N SER A 12 -2.61 -23.61 -8.91
CA SER A 12 -2.86 -22.17 -9.02
C SER A 12 -3.97 -21.70 -8.06
N GLY A 13 -5.04 -22.48 -7.92
CA GLY A 13 -6.15 -22.20 -7.01
C GLY A 13 -5.73 -22.24 -5.55
N LEU A 14 -4.95 -23.25 -5.15
CA LEU A 14 -4.41 -23.36 -3.80
C LEU A 14 -3.51 -22.17 -3.44
N ARG A 15 -2.64 -21.74 -4.37
CA ARG A 15 -1.76 -20.57 -4.16
C ARG A 15 -2.54 -19.27 -3.97
N LEU A 16 -3.63 -19.09 -4.71
CA LEU A 16 -4.50 -17.93 -4.52
C LEU A 16 -5.19 -18.00 -3.16
N ALA A 17 -5.74 -19.16 -2.79
CA ALA A 17 -6.40 -19.35 -1.50
C ALA A 17 -5.45 -19.10 -0.31
N THR A 18 -4.23 -19.63 -0.35
CA THR A 18 -3.24 -19.39 0.70
C THR A 18 -2.78 -17.93 0.73
N GLY A 19 -2.61 -17.29 -0.42
CA GLY A 19 -2.29 -15.86 -0.49
C GLY A 19 -3.38 -14.99 0.12
N LEU A 20 -4.66 -15.29 -0.16
CA LEU A 20 -5.81 -14.59 0.42
C LEU A 20 -5.91 -14.84 1.94
N LEU A 21 -5.63 -16.06 2.40
CA LEU A 21 -5.56 -16.37 3.83
C LEU A 21 -4.48 -15.54 4.53
N LEU A 22 -3.29 -15.39 3.92
CA LEU A 22 -2.23 -14.53 4.47
C LEU A 22 -2.67 -13.06 4.54
N CYS A 23 -3.38 -12.55 3.54
CA CYS A 23 -3.95 -11.20 3.58
C CYS A 23 -4.97 -11.04 4.73
N LEU A 24 -5.83 -12.04 4.96
CA LEU A 24 -6.79 -12.02 6.06
C LEU A 24 -6.09 -12.03 7.43
N VAL A 25 -5.08 -12.89 7.60
CA VAL A 25 -4.28 -12.94 8.83
C VAL A 25 -3.58 -11.60 9.07
N ALA A 26 -2.96 -11.02 8.03
CA ALA A 26 -2.34 -9.70 8.13
C ALA A 26 -3.35 -8.63 8.55
N LEU A 27 -4.57 -8.65 8.00
CA LEU A 27 -5.64 -7.72 8.37
C LEU A 27 -6.04 -7.85 9.84
N LEU A 28 -6.19 -9.07 10.34
CA LEU A 28 -6.53 -9.29 11.75
C LEU A 28 -5.42 -8.81 12.70
N VAL A 29 -4.16 -9.05 12.34
CA VAL A 29 -3.00 -8.60 13.13
C VAL A 29 -2.87 -7.08 13.13
N TYR A 30 -3.09 -6.43 11.98
CA TYR A 30 -2.99 -4.97 11.83
C TYR A 30 -4.28 -4.22 12.18
N ALA A 31 -5.42 -4.89 12.39
CA ALA A 31 -6.69 -4.24 12.69
C ALA A 31 -6.63 -3.22 13.85
N PRO A 32 -5.87 -3.47 14.95
CA PRO A 32 -5.71 -2.48 16.01
C PRO A 32 -4.98 -1.19 15.56
N SER A 33 -4.07 -1.27 14.58
CA SER A 33 -3.24 -0.13 14.15
C SER A 33 -4.06 0.96 13.47
N PHE A 34 -5.22 0.63 12.88
CA PHE A 34 -6.12 1.62 12.27
C PHE A 34 -6.66 2.66 13.26
N LYS A 35 -6.56 2.43 14.56
CA LYS A 35 -7.05 3.36 15.60
C LYS A 35 -5.95 4.24 16.19
N VAL A 36 -4.69 4.03 15.82
CA VAL A 36 -3.54 4.75 16.37
C VAL A 36 -3.44 6.14 15.74
N PRO A 37 -3.15 7.21 16.51
CA PRO A 37 -2.93 8.55 15.96
C PRO A 37 -1.61 8.63 15.16
N PHE A 38 -1.35 9.77 14.53
CA PHE A 38 -0.04 10.05 13.94
C PHE A 38 1.04 10.11 15.03
N LEU A 39 2.10 9.31 14.88
CA LEU A 39 3.20 9.22 15.82
C LEU A 39 4.54 9.39 15.11
N PHE A 40 5.57 9.78 15.86
CA PHE A 40 6.95 9.90 15.36
C PHE A 40 7.06 10.72 14.07
N ASP A 41 7.54 10.11 12.98
CA ASP A 41 7.80 10.77 11.71
C ASP A 41 6.52 11.08 10.91
N ASP A 42 5.36 10.52 11.28
CA ASP A 42 4.06 10.91 10.73
C ASP A 42 3.78 12.40 10.97
N ARG A 43 4.23 12.94 12.11
CA ARG A 43 4.05 14.36 12.41
C ARG A 43 4.76 15.23 11.40
N LEU A 44 6.01 14.90 11.05
CA LEU A 44 6.78 15.62 10.04
C LEU A 44 6.28 15.33 8.63
N ALA A 45 5.87 14.08 8.34
CA ALA A 45 5.42 13.65 7.02
C ALA A 45 4.05 14.24 6.64
N VAL A 46 3.14 14.35 7.61
CA VAL A 46 1.73 14.66 7.38
C VAL A 46 1.31 15.94 8.10
N VAL A 47 1.35 15.94 9.43
CA VAL A 47 0.75 17.01 10.24
C VAL A 47 1.45 18.36 10.01
N GLN A 48 2.77 18.39 9.95
CA GLN A 48 3.57 19.60 9.81
C GLN A 48 3.96 19.89 8.35
N ASN A 49 3.56 19.03 7.42
CA ASN A 49 3.98 19.11 6.03
C ASN A 49 3.01 19.96 5.20
N ASN A 50 3.39 21.20 4.93
CA ASN A 50 2.59 22.12 4.12
C ASN A 50 2.61 21.79 2.61
N TYR A 51 3.53 20.97 2.13
CA TYR A 51 3.65 20.66 0.70
C TYR A 51 2.60 19.66 0.23
N ILE A 52 2.15 18.75 1.10
CA ILE A 52 1.13 17.76 0.77
C ILE A 52 -0.30 18.30 0.95
N ARG A 53 -0.46 19.49 1.53
CA ARG A 53 -1.78 20.11 1.81
C ARG A 53 -2.38 20.69 0.52
N ILE A 54 -2.89 19.81 -0.34
CA ILE A 54 -3.52 20.20 -1.61
C ILE A 54 -5.05 20.20 -1.48
N ASP A 55 -5.69 21.19 -2.12
CA ASP A 55 -7.15 21.33 -2.16
C ASP A 55 -7.75 21.04 -3.53
N HIS A 56 -6.91 20.76 -4.53
CA HIS A 56 -7.31 20.44 -5.90
C HIS A 56 -6.24 19.57 -6.56
N LEU A 57 -6.66 18.76 -7.54
CA LEU A 57 -5.78 17.86 -8.29
C LEU A 57 -5.14 18.55 -9.51
N GLY A 58 -4.63 19.76 -9.32
CA GLY A 58 -3.95 20.51 -10.38
C GLY A 58 -2.51 20.06 -10.57
N SER A 59 -2.01 20.10 -11.80
CA SER A 59 -0.61 19.73 -12.14
C SER A 59 0.42 20.47 -11.29
N ARG A 60 0.23 21.78 -11.06
CA ARG A 60 1.10 22.60 -10.21
C ARG A 60 1.09 22.16 -8.74
N ALA A 61 -0.09 21.81 -8.20
CA ALA A 61 -0.23 21.35 -6.82
C ALA A 61 0.43 19.98 -6.64
N LEU A 62 0.20 19.06 -7.57
CA LEU A 62 0.83 17.73 -7.58
C LEU A 62 2.35 17.82 -7.74
N PHE A 63 2.85 18.68 -8.62
CA PHE A 63 4.28 18.90 -8.79
C PHE A 63 4.92 19.43 -7.51
N LYS A 64 4.30 20.43 -6.86
CA LYS A 64 4.75 20.97 -5.58
C LYS A 64 4.79 19.89 -4.50
N ALA A 65 3.73 19.10 -4.37
CA ALA A 65 3.67 18.00 -3.42
C ALA A 65 4.76 16.97 -3.67
N ALA A 66 4.98 16.57 -4.93
CA ALA A 66 5.98 15.56 -5.28
C ALA A 66 7.41 16.00 -4.99
N PHE A 67 7.78 17.22 -5.38
CA PHE A 67 9.19 17.62 -5.53
C PHE A 67 9.64 18.76 -4.62
N GLN A 68 8.73 19.52 -4.01
CA GLN A 68 9.11 20.65 -3.14
C GLN A 68 9.05 20.29 -1.65
N ASP A 69 8.56 19.10 -1.31
CA ASP A 69 8.60 18.56 0.05
C ASP A 69 10.02 18.50 0.63
N PHE A 70 10.17 18.50 1.95
CA PHE A 70 11.48 18.37 2.60
C PHE A 70 12.17 17.03 2.29
N ARG A 71 11.41 15.97 1.96
CA ARG A 71 11.91 14.68 1.45
C ARG A 71 11.75 14.61 -0.07
N GLN A 72 12.49 15.46 -0.80
CA GLN A 72 12.46 15.55 -2.27
C GLN A 72 12.83 14.26 -3.00
N ASN A 73 13.52 13.34 -2.32
CA ASN A 73 13.93 12.05 -2.88
C ASN A 73 12.82 10.99 -2.92
N ARG A 74 11.58 11.31 -2.53
CA ARG A 74 10.45 10.36 -2.45
C ARG A 74 9.18 10.87 -3.16
N PRO A 75 9.25 11.24 -4.46
CA PRO A 75 8.13 11.89 -5.15
C PRO A 75 6.84 11.06 -5.15
N LEU A 76 6.94 9.74 -5.32
CA LEU A 76 5.77 8.85 -5.28
C LEU A 76 5.13 8.78 -3.89
N THR A 77 5.94 8.74 -2.83
CA THR A 77 5.43 8.76 -1.45
C THR A 77 4.75 10.09 -1.16
N ASN A 78 5.36 11.21 -1.55
CA ASN A 78 4.81 12.54 -1.30
C ASN A 78 3.50 12.76 -2.07
N LEU A 79 3.41 12.26 -3.31
CA LEU A 79 2.16 12.25 -4.09
C LEU A 79 1.09 11.39 -3.41
N SER A 80 1.43 10.19 -2.94
CA SER A 80 0.50 9.35 -2.18
C SER A 80 -0.03 10.07 -0.94
N LEU A 81 0.84 10.73 -0.17
CA LEU A 81 0.46 11.51 1.00
C LEU A 81 -0.43 12.72 0.66
N ALA A 82 -0.14 13.42 -0.44
CA ALA A 82 -0.95 14.54 -0.93
C ALA A 82 -2.34 14.11 -1.40
N LEU A 83 -2.42 12.98 -2.12
CA LEU A 83 -3.71 12.39 -2.50
C LEU A 83 -4.48 11.94 -1.26
N ASN A 84 -3.80 11.33 -0.29
CA ASN A 84 -4.43 10.96 0.97
C ASN A 84 -4.96 12.18 1.72
N TYR A 85 -4.19 13.27 1.77
CA TYR A 85 -4.65 14.52 2.37
C TYR A 85 -5.85 15.10 1.62
N TYR A 86 -5.84 15.06 0.28
CA TYR A 86 -6.96 15.56 -0.53
C TYR A 86 -8.29 14.86 -0.16
N PHE A 87 -8.28 13.53 0.00
CA PHE A 87 -9.50 12.76 0.32
C PHE A 87 -9.82 12.67 1.82
N ASN A 88 -8.82 12.58 2.69
CA ASN A 88 -8.99 12.23 4.11
C ASN A 88 -8.55 13.34 5.08
N ARG A 89 -7.96 14.43 4.58
CA ARG A 89 -7.37 15.52 5.38
C ARG A 89 -6.41 14.94 6.42
N GLU A 90 -6.50 15.33 7.69
CA GLU A 90 -5.64 14.81 8.77
C GLU A 90 -6.26 13.62 9.51
N ASN A 91 -7.15 12.84 8.89
CA ASN A 91 -7.73 11.66 9.52
C ASN A 91 -6.76 10.46 9.42
N PRO A 92 -6.15 9.98 10.53
CA PRO A 92 -5.14 8.91 10.48
C PRO A 92 -5.65 7.61 9.87
N ARG A 93 -6.94 7.31 10.03
CA ARG A 93 -7.55 6.08 9.49
C ARG A 93 -7.35 5.94 7.99
N GLY A 94 -7.51 7.03 7.23
CA GLY A 94 -7.34 7.02 5.77
C GLY A 94 -5.92 6.65 5.37
N TYR A 95 -4.93 7.22 6.06
CA TYR A 95 -3.51 6.93 5.83
C TYR A 95 -3.18 5.48 6.16
N HIS A 96 -3.68 4.97 7.30
CA HIS A 96 -3.45 3.57 7.69
C HIS A 96 -4.08 2.60 6.69
N ILE A 97 -5.29 2.88 6.17
CA ILE A 97 -5.94 2.04 5.16
C ILE A 97 -5.11 1.99 3.88
N VAL A 98 -4.68 3.14 3.36
CA VAL A 98 -3.89 3.21 2.12
C VAL A 98 -2.51 2.56 2.30
N ASN A 99 -1.82 2.82 3.41
CA ASN A 99 -0.54 2.17 3.72
C ASN A 99 -0.69 0.65 3.84
N PHE A 100 -1.74 0.19 4.50
CA PHE A 100 -2.03 -1.24 4.63
C PHE A 100 -2.40 -1.87 3.28
N ALA A 101 -3.11 -1.16 2.41
CA ALA A 101 -3.39 -1.62 1.06
C ALA A 101 -2.10 -1.80 0.24
N PHE A 102 -1.16 -0.84 0.29
CA PHE A 102 0.15 -1.01 -0.34
C PHE A 102 0.92 -2.19 0.25
N PHE A 103 0.92 -2.36 1.57
CA PHE A 103 1.53 -3.51 2.23
C PHE A 103 0.95 -4.84 1.70
N LEU A 104 -0.38 -4.98 1.63
CA LEU A 104 -1.03 -6.19 1.11
C LEU A 104 -0.69 -6.43 -0.36
N LEU A 105 -0.73 -5.39 -1.21
CA LEU A 105 -0.39 -5.52 -2.63
C LEU A 105 1.06 -5.98 -2.83
N THR A 106 2.00 -5.41 -2.07
CA THR A 106 3.41 -5.80 -2.13
C THR A 106 3.62 -7.22 -1.60
N ALA A 107 3.06 -7.55 -0.43
CA ALA A 107 3.21 -8.88 0.16
C ALA A 107 2.58 -9.98 -0.72
N PHE A 108 1.39 -9.73 -1.27
CA PHE A 108 0.73 -10.65 -2.18
C PHE A 108 1.48 -10.80 -3.50
N GLY A 109 2.01 -9.71 -4.05
CA GLY A 109 2.88 -9.74 -5.23
C GLY A 109 4.13 -10.59 -5.00
N ILE A 110 4.80 -10.44 -3.86
CA ILE A 110 5.95 -11.27 -3.46
C ILE A 110 5.55 -12.74 -3.36
N TRP A 111 4.42 -13.05 -2.72
CA TRP A 111 3.90 -14.42 -2.62
C TRP A 111 3.72 -15.07 -4.01
N LEU A 112 3.14 -14.34 -4.96
CA LEU A 112 2.97 -14.81 -6.33
C LEU A 112 4.31 -15.02 -7.04
N VAL A 113 5.26 -14.08 -6.91
CA VAL A 113 6.58 -14.17 -7.54
C VAL A 113 7.36 -15.37 -6.98
N LEU A 114 7.41 -15.53 -5.65
CA LEU A 114 8.07 -16.68 -5.03
C LEU A 114 7.42 -18.00 -5.46
N GLY A 115 6.09 -18.06 -5.47
CA GLY A 115 5.37 -19.25 -5.94
C GLY A 115 5.64 -19.58 -7.41
N ARG A 116 6.00 -18.60 -8.25
CA ARG A 116 6.45 -18.84 -9.63
C ARG A 116 7.89 -19.33 -9.66
N ILE A 117 8.81 -18.67 -8.95
CA ILE A 117 10.23 -19.03 -8.93
C ILE A 117 10.43 -20.48 -8.46
N PHE A 118 9.85 -20.85 -7.31
CA PHE A 118 9.98 -22.21 -6.76
C PHE A 118 9.21 -23.28 -7.54
N ALA A 119 8.35 -22.91 -8.49
CA ALA A 119 7.70 -23.88 -9.38
C ALA A 119 8.58 -24.27 -10.58
N HIS A 120 9.64 -23.49 -10.86
CA HIS A 120 10.57 -23.69 -11.96
C HIS A 120 11.96 -24.17 -11.49
N LEU A 121 12.18 -24.26 -10.18
CA LEU A 121 13.32 -24.92 -9.54
C LEU A 121 12.94 -26.37 -9.24
#